data_AF-A0A4V5MLV9-F1
#
_entry.id   AF-A0A4V5MLV9-F1
#
_cell.length_a   1.000
_cell.length_b   1.000
_cell.length_c   1.000
_cell.angle_alpha   90.00
_cell.angle_beta   90.00
_cell.angle_gamma   90.00
#
_symmetry.space_group_name_H-M   'P 1'
#
loop_
_entity.id
_entity.type
_entity.pdbx_description
1 polymer ?
#
loop_
_entity_poly.entity_id
_entity_poly.type
_entity_poly.pdbx_seq_one_letter_code
_entity_poly.pdbx_strand_id
1 'polypeptide(L)'
;MEHDRPLPARRRLLTGAAALAVAAALTPLTATAAHATPLPDDPSGDTPGRDCPPDGTPSDSTTPDGTAPDEATPDGVLEGGAGGYPPCHWVPADPANYTAADRPTQYPVDLVVVHVTQETYDDTIRLFQDPNHKAAAHYLVRSEDGYIAQCVRERDVGWHAGNWDFNTRSIGIEHEGWIDKPEYFTDALYEQSALLTAAVCDRYGIPKDREHIIGHVEVPGTDHKDPGDYWDWARYIDLVNAATSSWHSVT
;
A
#
# COMPACT_ATOMS: atom_id res chain seq x y z
N MET A 1 66.64 12.39 -17.56
CA MET A 1 67.64 11.97 -16.56
C MET A 1 66.92 11.93 -15.22
N GLU A 2 65.93 11.04 -15.07
CA GLU A 2 66.09 9.63 -14.69
C GLU A 2 66.82 9.49 -13.36
N HIS A 3 66.07 9.14 -12.31
CA HIS A 3 66.42 7.97 -11.50
C HIS A 3 65.14 7.38 -10.92
N ASP A 4 64.63 6.42 -11.67
CA ASP A 4 63.76 5.35 -11.23
C ASP A 4 64.54 4.45 -10.24
N ARG A 5 63.93 4.07 -9.11
CA ARG A 5 64.37 2.91 -8.31
C ARG A 5 63.24 2.33 -7.44
N PRO A 6 63.21 1.00 -7.25
CA PRO A 6 61.97 0.23 -7.10
C PRO A 6 61.65 -0.21 -5.66
N LEU A 7 60.41 -0.68 -5.51
CA LEU A 7 59.79 -1.28 -4.31
C LEU A 7 60.55 -2.51 -3.76
N PRO A 8 60.43 -2.81 -2.46
CA PRO A 8 60.52 -4.17 -1.97
C PRO A 8 59.12 -4.77 -1.71
N ALA A 9 58.84 -5.88 -2.42
CA ALA A 9 57.80 -6.83 -2.05
C ALA A 9 58.24 -7.66 -0.83
N ARG A 10 57.34 -7.83 0.15
CA ARG A 10 57.38 -8.95 1.11
C ARG A 10 55.94 -9.43 1.34
N ARG A 11 55.52 -10.53 0.71
CA ARG A 11 55.63 -11.95 1.10
C ARG A 11 54.50 -12.40 2.05
N ARG A 12 53.70 -13.30 1.49
CA ARG A 12 52.58 -14.10 2.02
C ARG A 12 52.82 -14.73 3.40
N LEU A 13 51.72 -15.00 4.11
CA LEU A 13 51.27 -16.28 4.72
C LEU A 13 49.90 -15.99 5.40
N LEU A 14 48.77 -16.50 4.89
CA LEU A 14 48.11 -17.80 5.17
C LEU A 14 47.79 -18.06 6.65
N THR A 15 46.50 -17.98 6.99
CA THR A 15 45.68 -18.78 7.95
C THR A 15 44.39 -17.97 8.17
N GLY A 16 43.16 -18.45 7.96
CA GLY A 16 42.59 -19.75 8.30
C GLY A 16 41.93 -19.65 9.68
N ALA A 17 40.62 -19.93 9.74
CA ALA A 17 39.73 -20.03 10.92
C ALA A 17 39.24 -18.68 11.50
N ALA A 18 38.00 -18.49 11.97
CA ALA A 18 36.86 -19.37 12.14
C ALA A 18 35.58 -18.50 12.10
N ALA A 19 34.49 -19.04 11.56
CA ALA A 19 33.16 -18.52 11.80
C ALA A 19 32.84 -18.66 13.29
N LEU A 20 32.67 -17.54 14.00
CA LEU A 20 32.08 -17.54 15.33
C LEU A 20 30.56 -17.40 15.17
N ALA A 21 29.86 -18.53 15.25
CA ALA A 21 28.44 -18.54 15.48
C ALA A 21 28.20 -18.04 16.91
N VAL A 22 27.66 -16.82 17.06
CA VAL A 22 27.12 -16.36 18.34
C VAL A 22 25.71 -16.94 18.44
N ALA A 23 25.58 -18.01 19.21
CA ALA A 23 24.30 -18.45 19.72
C ALA A 23 23.81 -17.41 20.75
N ALA A 24 22.94 -16.51 20.33
CA ALA A 24 22.17 -15.70 21.27
C ALA A 24 21.15 -16.63 21.94
N ALA A 25 21.34 -16.86 23.24
CA ALA A 25 20.41 -17.61 24.06
C ALA A 25 19.07 -16.87 24.09
N LEU A 26 18.01 -17.54 23.65
CA LEU A 26 16.62 -17.17 23.86
C LEU A 26 16.33 -17.18 25.37
N THR A 27 16.31 -16.01 25.99
CA THR A 27 15.55 -15.79 27.22
C THR A 27 14.11 -15.49 26.85
N PRO A 28 13.10 -16.19 27.41
CA PRO A 28 11.72 -15.79 27.22
C PRO A 28 11.50 -14.46 27.96
N LEU A 29 11.32 -13.37 27.21
CA LEU A 29 10.64 -12.20 27.77
C LEU A 29 9.17 -12.61 27.94
N THR A 30 8.74 -12.76 29.19
CA THR A 30 7.33 -12.68 29.54
C THR A 30 6.84 -11.30 29.12
N ALA A 31 6.12 -11.22 28.00
CA ALA A 31 5.31 -10.07 27.67
C ALA A 31 4.16 -10.02 28.69
N THR A 32 4.34 -9.23 29.74
CA THR A 32 3.20 -8.78 30.55
C THR A 32 2.35 -7.94 29.62
N ALA A 33 1.18 -8.44 29.24
CA ALA A 33 0.14 -7.63 28.61
C ALA A 33 -0.12 -6.44 29.53
N ALA A 34 0.41 -5.28 29.16
CA ALA A 34 -0.03 -4.03 29.74
C ALA A 34 -1.48 -3.87 29.29
N HIS A 35 -2.40 -4.01 30.24
CA HIS A 35 -3.76 -3.52 30.07
C HIS A 35 -3.68 -2.05 29.66
N ALA A 36 -3.85 -1.80 28.36
CA ALA A 36 -4.17 -0.47 27.88
C ALA A 36 -5.48 -0.07 28.58
N THR A 37 -5.41 0.94 29.42
CA THR A 37 -6.58 1.65 29.90
C THR A 37 -7.38 2.12 28.68
N PRO A 38 -8.70 1.91 28.63
CA PRO A 38 -9.52 2.47 27.58
C PRO A 38 -9.33 3.99 27.58
N LEU A 39 -8.84 4.55 26.48
CA LEU A 39 -9.02 5.96 26.20
C LEU A 39 -10.53 6.22 26.08
N PRO A 40 -11.03 7.37 26.54
CA PRO A 40 -12.46 7.67 26.48
C PRO A 40 -12.92 7.63 25.02
N ASP A 41 -14.09 7.03 24.82
CA ASP A 41 -14.80 6.96 23.54
C ASP A 41 -14.71 8.33 22.83
N ASP A 42 -14.19 8.33 21.60
CA ASP A 42 -14.40 9.46 20.70
C ASP A 42 -15.91 9.57 20.48
N PRO A 43 -16.59 10.67 20.88
CA PRO A 43 -18.03 10.81 20.70
C PRO A 43 -18.36 11.20 19.25
N SER A 44 -17.78 10.50 18.28
CA SER A 44 -18.14 10.49 16.86
C SER A 44 -18.94 9.23 16.52
N GLY A 45 -19.83 8.81 17.44
CA GLY A 45 -20.92 7.88 17.16
C GLY A 45 -22.04 8.51 16.31
N ASP A 46 -21.66 9.32 15.32
CA ASP A 46 -22.55 9.90 14.33
C ASP A 46 -21.82 9.81 13.00
N THR A 47 -21.97 8.67 12.31
CA THR A 47 -21.50 8.52 10.93
C THR A 47 -22.07 9.67 10.11
N PRO A 48 -21.27 10.63 9.61
CA PRO A 48 -21.75 11.50 8.56
C PRO A 48 -22.16 10.59 7.41
N GLY A 49 -23.34 10.81 6.85
CA GLY A 49 -23.98 9.89 5.92
C GLY A 49 -23.01 9.39 4.86
N ARG A 50 -22.62 8.11 4.95
CA ARG A 50 -21.96 7.43 3.84
C ARG A 50 -22.89 7.61 2.65
N ASP A 51 -22.42 8.28 1.61
CA ASP A 51 -23.13 8.31 0.34
C ASP A 51 -23.14 6.87 -0.18
N CYS A 52 -24.19 6.12 0.17
CA CYS A 52 -24.40 4.77 -0.31
C CYS A 52 -24.42 4.78 -1.83
N PRO A 53 -23.96 3.70 -2.49
CA PRO A 53 -24.24 3.52 -3.90
C PRO A 53 -25.75 3.66 -4.12
N PRO A 54 -26.22 4.37 -5.18
CA PRO A 54 -27.62 4.24 -5.57
C PRO A 54 -27.88 2.76 -5.86
N ASP A 55 -28.97 2.19 -5.31
CA ASP A 55 -29.34 0.77 -5.44
C ASP A 55 -29.07 0.25 -6.86
N GLY A 56 -27.92 -0.41 -7.02
CA GLY A 56 -27.45 -0.99 -8.27
C GLY A 56 -27.45 -2.49 -8.09
N THR A 57 -28.36 -3.18 -8.78
CA THR A 57 -28.40 -4.63 -8.84
C THR A 57 -27.04 -5.20 -9.26
N PRO A 58 -26.51 -6.25 -8.61
CA PRO A 58 -25.28 -6.87 -9.06
C PRO A 58 -25.48 -7.45 -10.46
N SER A 59 -24.66 -7.01 -11.42
CA SER A 59 -24.60 -7.62 -12.74
C SER A 59 -23.80 -8.92 -12.65
N ASP A 60 -24.51 -10.03 -12.62
CA ASP A 60 -23.96 -11.36 -12.90
C ASP A 60 -23.52 -11.40 -14.37
N SER A 61 -22.22 -11.24 -14.64
CA SER A 61 -21.67 -11.47 -15.98
C SER A 61 -20.46 -12.41 -15.90
N THR A 62 -20.75 -13.68 -16.15
CA THR A 62 -19.77 -14.72 -16.42
C THR A 62 -19.46 -14.72 -17.92
N THR A 63 -18.45 -13.95 -18.34
CA THR A 63 -17.83 -14.11 -19.67
C THR A 63 -16.31 -14.04 -19.56
N PRO A 64 -15.56 -15.01 -20.12
CA PRO A 64 -14.11 -15.05 -20.00
C PRO A 64 -13.37 -14.30 -21.12
N ASP A 65 -12.33 -13.62 -20.66
CA ASP A 65 -11.02 -13.35 -21.28
C ASP A 65 -10.85 -12.15 -22.25
N GLY A 66 -9.75 -11.44 -22.00
CA GLY A 66 -9.30 -10.21 -22.64
C GLY A 66 -8.13 -9.52 -21.93
N THR A 67 -7.09 -10.28 -21.53
CA THR A 67 -5.70 -9.80 -21.31
C THR A 67 -5.47 -8.61 -20.35
N ALA A 68 -5.52 -8.88 -19.04
CA ALA A 68 -4.82 -8.17 -17.96
C ALA A 68 -4.48 -9.21 -16.86
N PRO A 69 -3.51 -9.00 -15.94
CA PRO A 69 -3.02 -10.07 -15.08
C PRO A 69 -4.06 -10.34 -13.97
N ASP A 70 -5.00 -11.23 -14.25
CA ASP A 70 -6.00 -11.73 -13.31
C ASP A 70 -5.89 -13.26 -13.24
N GLU A 71 -4.70 -13.75 -12.91
CA GLU A 71 -4.51 -15.12 -12.43
C GLU A 71 -3.38 -15.04 -11.40
N ALA A 72 -3.75 -14.86 -10.13
CA ALA A 72 -2.85 -15.23 -9.05
C ALA A 72 -2.52 -16.71 -9.25
N THR A 73 -1.27 -17.01 -9.62
CA THR A 73 -0.81 -18.40 -9.63
C THR A 73 -1.02 -18.99 -8.23
N PRO A 74 -1.28 -20.31 -8.09
CA PRO A 74 -1.62 -20.94 -6.81
C PRO A 74 -0.61 -20.75 -5.66
N ASP A 75 0.57 -20.19 -5.97
CA ASP A 75 1.66 -19.88 -5.04
C ASP A 75 1.91 -18.36 -4.88
N GLY A 76 0.85 -17.54 -4.76
CA GLY A 76 0.86 -16.34 -3.90
C GLY A 76 1.87 -15.21 -4.15
N VAL A 77 2.44 -15.07 -5.36
CA VAL A 77 3.27 -13.91 -5.75
C VAL A 77 2.88 -13.48 -7.15
N LEU A 78 2.43 -12.22 -7.32
CA LEU A 78 2.33 -11.62 -8.65
C LEU A 78 3.76 -11.31 -9.12
N GLU A 79 4.31 -12.10 -10.05
CA GLU A 79 5.65 -11.83 -10.57
C GLU A 79 5.66 -10.51 -11.35
N GLY A 80 6.36 -9.51 -10.79
CA GLY A 80 6.65 -8.25 -11.44
C GLY A 80 7.60 -8.44 -12.62
N GLY A 81 7.06 -8.42 -13.84
CA GLY A 81 7.85 -8.16 -15.04
C GLY A 81 8.51 -6.78 -14.92
N ALA A 82 9.75 -6.65 -15.39
CA ALA A 82 10.55 -5.42 -15.33
C ALA A 82 9.76 -4.21 -15.87
N GLY A 83 9.15 -3.46 -14.95
CA GLY A 83 8.26 -2.33 -15.22
C GLY A 83 6.85 -2.40 -14.60
N GLY A 84 6.52 -3.44 -13.83
CA GLY A 84 5.20 -3.69 -13.24
C GLY A 84 5.06 -3.35 -11.75
N TYR A 85 3.86 -3.64 -11.20
CA TYR A 85 3.51 -3.46 -9.78
C TYR A 85 4.56 -4.10 -8.85
N PRO A 86 4.78 -3.53 -7.65
CA PRO A 86 5.57 -4.20 -6.62
C PRO A 86 4.89 -5.54 -6.22
N PRO A 87 5.62 -6.45 -5.56
CA PRO A 87 5.02 -7.69 -5.04
C PRO A 87 3.81 -7.38 -4.16
N CYS A 88 2.63 -7.80 -4.63
CA CYS A 88 1.37 -7.69 -3.91
C CYS A 88 0.82 -9.10 -3.64
N HIS A 89 0.17 -9.26 -2.50
CA HIS A 89 -0.42 -10.53 -2.09
C HIS A 89 -1.93 -10.40 -1.95
N TRP A 90 -2.67 -11.34 -2.53
CA TRP A 90 -4.12 -11.33 -2.47
C TRP A 90 -4.62 -11.71 -1.07
N VAL A 91 -5.25 -10.76 -0.39
CA VAL A 91 -5.87 -10.93 0.93
C VAL A 91 -7.27 -10.31 0.86
N PRO A 92 -8.27 -11.04 0.36
CA PRO A 92 -9.54 -10.45 -0.07
C PRO A 92 -10.31 -9.82 1.09
N ALA A 93 -10.90 -8.65 0.83
CA ALA A 93 -12.00 -8.11 1.62
C ALA A 93 -13.28 -8.92 1.41
N ASP A 94 -14.23 -8.82 2.34
CA ASP A 94 -15.56 -9.40 2.16
C ASP A 94 -16.31 -8.65 1.03
N PRO A 95 -17.01 -9.36 0.12
CA PRO A 95 -17.82 -8.72 -0.94
C PRO A 95 -18.89 -7.74 -0.45
N ALA A 96 -19.26 -7.76 0.83
CA ALA A 96 -20.18 -6.81 1.43
C ALA A 96 -19.56 -5.42 1.73
N ASN A 97 -18.26 -5.22 1.43
CA ASN A 97 -17.49 -4.01 1.73
C ASN A 97 -17.01 -3.25 0.48
N TYR A 98 -17.39 -3.70 -0.73
CA TYR A 98 -17.06 -3.03 -2.00
C TYR A 98 -18.16 -3.30 -3.04
N THR A 99 -18.13 -2.58 -4.17
CA THR A 99 -19.05 -2.81 -5.29
C THR A 99 -18.33 -3.48 -6.45
N ALA A 100 -18.78 -4.66 -6.85
CA ALA A 100 -18.27 -5.32 -8.05
C ALA A 100 -18.49 -4.44 -9.30
N ALA A 101 -17.48 -4.32 -10.15
CA ALA A 101 -17.52 -3.51 -11.36
C ALA A 101 -16.53 -4.03 -12.42
N ASP A 102 -16.59 -3.42 -13.60
CA ASP A 102 -15.69 -3.65 -14.73
C ASP A 102 -14.98 -2.34 -15.13
N ARG A 103 -14.22 -1.75 -14.19
CA ARG A 103 -13.41 -0.55 -14.45
C ARG A 103 -12.22 -0.86 -15.38
N PRO A 104 -11.87 0.07 -16.30
CA PRO A 104 -12.33 1.46 -16.38
C PRO A 104 -13.57 1.68 -17.26
N THR A 105 -14.25 0.63 -17.74
CA THR A 105 -15.34 0.79 -18.71
C THR A 105 -16.63 1.34 -18.10
N GLN A 106 -16.94 0.98 -16.85
CA GLN A 106 -18.10 1.51 -16.12
C GLN A 106 -17.79 2.79 -15.35
N TYR A 107 -16.59 2.91 -14.78
CA TYR A 107 -16.11 4.10 -14.08
C TYR A 107 -14.65 4.35 -14.46
N PRO A 108 -14.24 5.60 -14.79
CA PRO A 108 -12.84 5.92 -14.99
C PRO A 108 -12.06 5.69 -13.70
N VAL A 109 -10.74 5.59 -13.78
CA VAL A 109 -9.86 5.66 -12.62
C VAL A 109 -8.86 6.75 -12.91
N ASP A 110 -8.95 7.85 -12.19
CA ASP A 110 -8.14 9.05 -12.43
C ASP A 110 -7.54 9.65 -11.14
N LEU A 111 -7.75 8.99 -10.00
CA LEU A 111 -7.23 9.39 -8.71
C LEU A 111 -6.60 8.21 -7.95
N VAL A 112 -5.63 8.52 -7.10
CA VAL A 112 -5.19 7.66 -6.00
C VAL A 112 -5.49 8.38 -4.70
N VAL A 113 -6.11 7.69 -3.73
CA VAL A 113 -6.36 8.23 -2.39
C VAL A 113 -5.48 7.52 -1.39
N VAL A 114 -4.67 8.29 -0.68
CA VAL A 114 -3.76 7.86 0.38
C VAL A 114 -4.49 7.97 1.71
N HIS A 115 -4.51 6.86 2.44
CA HIS A 115 -5.13 6.75 3.75
C HIS A 115 -4.15 6.32 4.83
N VAL A 116 -4.50 6.54 6.09
CA VAL A 116 -3.86 5.94 7.27
C VAL A 116 -4.95 5.26 8.09
N THR A 117 -4.74 3.99 8.43
CA THR A 117 -5.80 3.11 8.92
C THR A 117 -6.35 3.46 10.30
N GLN A 118 -5.57 4.17 11.13
CA GLN A 118 -5.79 4.30 12.58
C GLN A 118 -5.82 2.95 13.30
N GLU A 119 -5.20 1.93 12.71
CA GLU A 119 -5.18 0.55 13.19
C GLU A 119 -3.88 -0.19 12.81
N THR A 120 -3.69 -1.37 13.40
CA THR A 120 -2.65 -2.31 12.97
C THR A 120 -3.02 -3.02 11.68
N TYR A 121 -2.03 -3.54 10.95
CA TYR A 121 -2.21 -4.27 9.71
C TYR A 121 -3.17 -5.46 9.86
N ASP A 122 -2.96 -6.29 10.89
CA ASP A 122 -3.78 -7.47 11.13
C ASP A 122 -5.23 -7.10 11.47
N ASP A 123 -5.44 -6.01 12.21
CA ASP A 123 -6.78 -5.53 12.55
C ASP A 123 -7.48 -4.90 11.34
N THR A 124 -6.77 -4.14 10.50
CA THR A 124 -7.34 -3.64 9.23
C THR A 124 -7.77 -4.78 8.31
N ILE A 125 -6.97 -5.85 8.18
CA ILE A 125 -7.38 -7.05 7.42
C ILE A 125 -8.65 -7.68 8.01
N ARG A 126 -8.74 -7.82 9.34
CA ARG A 126 -9.94 -8.35 10.00
C ARG A 126 -11.17 -7.49 9.72
N LEU A 127 -11.03 -6.16 9.76
CA LEU A 127 -12.10 -5.23 9.46
C LEU A 127 -12.56 -5.35 8.00
N PHE A 128 -11.63 -5.40 7.05
CA PHE A 128 -11.96 -5.58 5.64
C PHE A 128 -12.66 -6.91 5.35
N GLN A 129 -12.42 -7.94 6.16
CA GLN A 129 -13.06 -9.25 6.08
C GLN A 129 -14.37 -9.36 6.88
N ASP A 130 -14.73 -8.37 7.71
CA ASP A 130 -16.02 -8.37 8.40
C ASP A 130 -17.11 -7.80 7.47
N PRO A 131 -18.14 -8.60 7.09
CA PRO A 131 -19.21 -8.13 6.23
C PRO A 131 -20.03 -6.98 6.82
N ASN A 132 -19.90 -6.68 8.11
CA ASN A 132 -20.57 -5.57 8.78
C ASN A 132 -19.75 -4.27 8.81
N HIS A 133 -18.49 -4.28 8.39
CA HIS A 133 -17.62 -3.10 8.43
C HIS A 133 -18.01 -2.03 7.41
N LYS A 134 -18.50 -2.46 6.23
CA LYS A 134 -19.00 -1.61 5.14
C LYS A 134 -17.95 -0.64 4.60
N ALA A 135 -16.68 -1.03 4.60
CA ALA A 135 -15.57 -0.29 4.01
C ALA A 135 -14.43 -1.23 3.63
N ALA A 136 -13.73 -0.94 2.53
CA ALA A 136 -12.51 -1.61 2.13
C ALA A 136 -11.75 -0.74 1.11
N ALA A 137 -10.42 -0.79 1.16
CA ALA A 137 -9.53 -0.20 0.16
C ALA A 137 -8.96 -1.25 -0.78
N HIS A 138 -8.34 -0.83 -1.88
CA HIS A 138 -7.77 -1.75 -2.85
C HIS A 138 -6.50 -2.39 -2.33
N TYR A 139 -5.69 -1.61 -1.62
CA TYR A 139 -4.41 -2.04 -1.08
C TYR A 139 -4.23 -1.61 0.37
N LEU A 140 -3.45 -2.38 1.12
CA LEU A 140 -2.96 -2.07 2.46
C LEU A 140 -1.45 -2.31 2.52
N VAL A 141 -0.71 -1.29 2.96
CA VAL A 141 0.75 -1.32 3.11
C VAL A 141 1.11 -1.42 4.59
N ARG A 142 1.83 -2.47 4.95
CA ARG A 142 2.31 -2.70 6.32
C ARG A 142 3.50 -1.81 6.65
N SER A 143 3.50 -1.26 7.86
CA SER A 143 4.51 -0.32 8.33
C SER A 143 5.89 -0.95 8.51
N GLU A 144 5.96 -2.15 9.11
CA GLU A 144 7.24 -2.74 9.50
C GLU A 144 8.17 -3.06 8.31
N ASP A 145 7.61 -3.56 7.21
CA ASP A 145 8.38 -4.12 6.10
C ASP A 145 7.88 -3.71 4.70
N GLY A 146 6.84 -2.88 4.62
CA GLY A 146 6.25 -2.47 3.34
C GLY A 146 5.48 -3.58 2.63
N TYR A 147 5.11 -4.67 3.31
CA TYR A 147 4.28 -5.73 2.73
C TYR A 147 2.97 -5.15 2.18
N ILE A 148 2.61 -5.52 0.96
CA ILE A 148 1.38 -5.04 0.30
C ILE A 148 0.36 -6.18 0.21
N ALA A 149 -0.77 -6.00 0.89
CA ALA A 149 -1.97 -6.76 0.61
C ALA A 149 -2.80 -6.06 -0.46
N GLN A 150 -3.30 -6.82 -1.42
CA GLN A 150 -4.39 -6.40 -2.31
C GLN A 150 -5.70 -7.00 -1.79
N CYS A 151 -6.64 -6.13 -1.41
CA CYS A 151 -7.88 -6.50 -0.74
C CYS A 151 -9.11 -6.39 -1.65
N VAL A 152 -9.11 -5.43 -2.59
CA VAL A 152 -10.13 -5.25 -3.61
C VAL A 152 -9.42 -5.18 -4.97
N ARG A 153 -9.95 -5.87 -5.99
CA ARG A 153 -9.39 -5.76 -7.35
C ARG A 153 -9.65 -4.35 -7.88
N GLU A 154 -8.71 -3.79 -8.62
CA GLU A 154 -8.86 -2.44 -9.20
C GLU A 154 -10.01 -2.31 -10.21
N ARG A 155 -10.52 -3.44 -10.75
CA ARG A 155 -11.75 -3.44 -11.57
C ARG A 155 -13.02 -3.14 -10.76
N ASP A 156 -13.02 -3.48 -9.48
CA ASP A 156 -14.13 -3.29 -8.54
C ASP A 156 -13.95 -1.98 -7.78
N VAL A 157 -15.02 -1.42 -7.20
CA VAL A 157 -15.01 -0.13 -6.50
C VAL A 157 -14.91 -0.36 -4.99
N GLY A 158 -13.75 -0.08 -4.40
CA GLY A 158 -13.58 -0.05 -2.94
C GLY A 158 -14.40 1.09 -2.28
N TRP A 159 -14.92 0.86 -1.08
CA TRP A 159 -15.66 1.85 -0.30
C TRP A 159 -14.72 2.49 0.74
N HIS A 160 -13.77 3.31 0.29
CA HIS A 160 -12.68 3.83 1.14
C HIS A 160 -12.77 5.34 1.38
N ALA A 161 -13.31 6.11 0.44
CA ALA A 161 -13.30 7.57 0.49
C ALA A 161 -14.48 8.18 1.28
N GLY A 162 -15.48 7.39 1.66
CA GLY A 162 -16.73 7.91 2.26
C GLY A 162 -17.59 8.75 1.30
N ASN A 163 -17.15 8.90 0.05
CA ASN A 163 -17.79 9.70 -0.99
C ASN A 163 -17.86 8.85 -2.28
N TRP A 164 -19.07 8.65 -2.81
CA TRP A 164 -19.29 7.75 -3.94
C TRP A 164 -18.59 8.23 -5.22
N ASP A 165 -18.59 9.53 -5.51
CA ASP A 165 -17.91 10.08 -6.69
C ASP A 165 -16.42 9.72 -6.65
N PHE A 166 -15.78 9.88 -5.50
CA PHE A 166 -14.36 9.56 -5.30
C PHE A 166 -14.09 8.06 -5.28
N ASN A 167 -14.94 7.25 -4.64
CA ASN A 167 -14.80 5.78 -4.66
C ASN A 167 -14.79 5.24 -6.08
N THR A 168 -15.73 5.68 -6.93
CA THR A 168 -15.84 5.15 -8.29
C THR A 168 -14.65 5.46 -9.17
N ARG A 169 -13.99 6.61 -8.93
CA ARG A 169 -12.91 7.13 -9.76
C ARG A 169 -11.50 6.99 -9.21
N SER A 170 -11.33 6.30 -8.07
CA SER A 170 -10.03 6.20 -7.42
C SER A 170 -9.61 4.78 -7.02
N ILE A 171 -8.31 4.66 -6.77
CA ILE A 171 -7.70 3.55 -6.04
C ILE A 171 -7.31 4.04 -4.64
N GLY A 172 -8.01 3.56 -3.62
CA GLY A 172 -7.59 3.72 -2.22
C GLY A 172 -6.44 2.81 -1.81
N ILE A 173 -5.43 3.40 -1.16
CA ILE A 173 -4.27 2.73 -0.57
C ILE A 173 -4.20 3.10 0.91
N GLU A 174 -4.39 2.10 1.77
CA GLU A 174 -4.24 2.21 3.22
C GLU A 174 -2.80 2.02 3.67
N HIS A 175 -2.38 2.81 4.66
CA HIS A 175 -1.08 2.71 5.30
C HIS A 175 -1.30 2.40 6.78
N GLU A 176 -0.75 1.27 7.24
CA GLU A 176 -0.83 0.89 8.65
C GLU A 176 -0.27 2.01 9.55
N GLY A 177 -1.05 2.40 10.57
CA GLY A 177 -0.55 3.25 11.64
C GLY A 177 -1.58 4.25 12.15
N TRP A 178 -1.07 5.28 12.83
CA TRP A 178 -1.87 6.38 13.39
C TRP A 178 -1.31 7.72 12.91
N ILE A 179 -2.21 8.64 12.57
CA ILE A 179 -1.83 9.95 12.00
C ILE A 179 -0.96 10.80 12.93
N ASP A 180 -0.92 10.49 14.22
CA ASP A 180 -0.16 11.19 15.26
C ASP A 180 1.08 10.42 15.74
N LYS A 181 1.41 9.28 15.11
CA LYS A 181 2.55 8.41 15.44
C LYS A 181 3.50 8.26 14.24
N PRO A 182 4.42 9.20 14.02
CA PRO A 182 5.30 9.21 12.85
C PRO A 182 6.21 7.97 12.75
N GLU A 183 6.40 7.21 13.83
CA GLU A 183 7.14 5.94 13.80
C GLU A 183 6.53 4.89 12.87
N TYR A 184 5.24 5.00 12.50
CA TYR A 184 4.61 4.11 11.53
C TYR A 184 4.93 4.47 10.07
N PHE A 185 5.42 5.68 9.80
CA PHE A 185 5.73 6.15 8.45
C PHE A 185 7.18 5.81 8.08
N THR A 186 7.46 4.51 8.06
CA THR A 186 8.79 3.95 7.83
C THR A 186 9.25 4.13 6.39
N ASP A 187 10.55 4.01 6.16
CA ASP A 187 11.12 4.02 4.81
C ASP A 187 10.53 2.91 3.93
N ALA A 188 10.37 1.70 4.49
CA ALA A 188 9.81 0.56 3.77
C ALA A 188 8.37 0.81 3.31
N LEU A 189 7.53 1.38 4.19
CA LEU A 189 6.15 1.73 3.85
C LEU A 189 6.09 2.79 2.75
N TYR A 190 6.86 3.88 2.87
CA TYR A 190 6.92 4.93 1.84
C TYR A 190 7.40 4.39 0.50
N GLU A 191 8.49 3.62 0.48
CA GLU A 191 9.10 3.11 -0.74
C GLU A 191 8.19 2.12 -1.47
N GLN A 192 7.59 1.15 -0.76
CA GLN A 192 6.69 0.17 -1.37
C GLN A 192 5.37 0.82 -1.83
N SER A 193 4.82 1.72 -1.03
CA SER A 193 3.61 2.45 -1.43
C SER A 193 3.85 3.37 -2.64
N ALA A 194 5.02 4.02 -2.72
CA ALA A 194 5.36 4.84 -3.87
C ALA A 194 5.53 4.03 -5.15
N LEU A 195 6.14 2.84 -5.08
CA LEU A 195 6.21 1.89 -6.19
C LEU A 195 4.81 1.46 -6.64
N LEU A 196 3.93 1.13 -5.69
CA LEU A 196 2.54 0.76 -5.95
C LEU A 196 1.78 1.90 -6.63
N THR A 197 1.83 3.10 -6.06
CA THR A 197 1.15 4.29 -6.60
C THR A 197 1.68 4.64 -7.98
N ALA A 198 2.99 4.56 -8.22
CA ALA A 198 3.57 4.77 -9.54
C ALA A 198 3.02 3.77 -10.57
N ALA A 199 2.88 2.50 -10.21
CA ALA A 199 2.34 1.46 -11.08
C ALA A 199 0.84 1.66 -11.37
N VAL A 200 0.05 2.06 -10.37
CA VAL A 200 -1.36 2.45 -10.53
C VAL A 200 -1.47 3.63 -11.50
N CYS A 201 -0.68 4.67 -11.28
CA CYS A 201 -0.68 5.86 -12.14
C CYS A 201 -0.30 5.50 -13.59
N ASP A 202 0.74 4.67 -13.78
CA ASP A 202 1.18 4.25 -15.11
C ASP A 202 0.12 3.38 -15.81
N ARG A 203 -0.58 2.51 -15.08
CA ARG A 203 -1.65 1.66 -15.62
C ARG A 203 -2.84 2.45 -16.14
N TYR A 204 -3.26 3.46 -15.39
CA TYR A 204 -4.47 4.23 -15.68
C TYR A 204 -4.20 5.58 -16.36
N GLY A 205 -2.93 5.93 -16.58
CA GLY A 205 -2.53 7.21 -17.20
C GLY A 205 -2.76 8.42 -16.29
N ILE A 206 -2.67 8.23 -14.97
CA ILE A 206 -2.87 9.27 -13.96
C ILE A 206 -1.58 10.08 -13.83
N PRO A 207 -1.63 11.42 -13.91
CA PRO A 207 -0.48 12.26 -13.59
C PRO A 207 0.03 12.03 -12.16
N LYS A 208 1.36 11.90 -11.99
CA LYS A 208 2.01 11.62 -10.70
C LYS A 208 2.25 12.90 -9.90
N ASP A 209 1.17 13.62 -9.63
CA ASP A 209 1.17 14.91 -8.92
C ASP A 209 0.12 14.95 -7.79
N ARG A 210 0.11 16.06 -7.04
CA ARG A 210 -0.79 16.27 -5.90
C ARG A 210 -2.21 16.65 -6.28
N GLU A 211 -2.50 16.90 -7.55
CA GLU A 211 -3.88 17.10 -8.01
C GLU A 211 -4.59 15.74 -8.18
N HIS A 212 -3.82 14.66 -8.40
CA HIS A 212 -4.38 13.33 -8.69
C HIS A 212 -4.05 12.26 -7.63
N ILE A 213 -2.93 12.42 -6.92
CA ILE A 213 -2.60 11.60 -5.74
C ILE A 213 -2.97 12.44 -4.54
N ILE A 214 -4.09 12.15 -3.90
CA ILE A 214 -4.68 12.94 -2.81
C ILE A 214 -4.70 12.18 -1.48
N GLY A 215 -4.76 12.88 -0.37
CA GLY A 215 -5.07 12.30 0.94
C GLY A 215 -6.57 12.20 1.16
N HIS A 216 -7.02 11.31 2.05
CA HIS A 216 -8.44 11.19 2.38
C HIS A 216 -9.03 12.52 2.87
N VAL A 217 -8.28 13.29 3.68
CA VAL A 217 -8.66 14.63 4.16
C VAL A 217 -8.99 15.64 3.05
N GLU A 218 -8.55 15.39 1.81
CA GLU A 218 -8.81 16.25 0.65
C GLU A 218 -10.10 15.85 -0.10
N VAL A 219 -10.72 14.73 0.26
CA VAL A 219 -12.00 14.28 -0.30
C VAL A 219 -13.13 15.16 0.25
N PRO A 220 -13.95 15.79 -0.62
CA PRO A 220 -15.05 16.63 -0.18
C PRO A 220 -16.07 15.89 0.69
N GLY A 221 -16.46 16.51 1.80
CA GLY A 221 -17.49 15.99 2.71
C GLY A 221 -16.99 15.00 3.75
N THR A 222 -15.70 14.65 3.73
CA THR A 222 -15.09 13.81 4.76
C THR A 222 -14.94 14.56 6.09
N ASP A 223 -15.06 13.87 7.21
CA ASP A 223 -14.61 14.30 8.55
C ASP A 223 -13.25 13.69 8.94
N HIS A 224 -12.70 12.86 8.06
CA HIS A 224 -11.41 12.23 8.21
C HIS A 224 -10.25 13.24 8.12
N LYS A 225 -9.13 12.87 8.76
CA LYS A 225 -7.92 13.70 8.86
C LYS A 225 -6.68 13.04 8.29
N ASP A 226 -6.77 11.79 7.87
CA ASP A 226 -5.66 11.04 7.30
C ASP A 226 -5.30 11.53 5.88
N PRO A 227 -4.02 11.44 5.48
CA PRO A 227 -2.92 10.77 6.17
C PRO A 227 -2.25 11.57 7.31
N GLY A 228 -2.74 12.78 7.60
CA GLY A 228 -2.31 13.60 8.73
C GLY A 228 -1.01 14.40 8.50
N ASP A 229 -0.69 15.27 9.47
CA ASP A 229 0.38 16.26 9.35
C ASP A 229 1.80 15.65 9.28
N TYR A 230 1.97 14.41 9.74
CA TYR A 230 3.25 13.70 9.70
C TYR A 230 3.48 12.95 8.38
N TRP A 231 2.50 12.92 7.47
CA TRP A 231 2.70 12.39 6.13
C TRP A 231 3.52 13.37 5.27
N ASP A 232 4.72 12.96 4.88
CA ASP A 232 5.63 13.76 4.08
C ASP A 232 5.28 13.65 2.59
N TRP A 233 4.36 14.50 2.14
CA TRP A 233 3.93 14.57 0.75
C TRP A 233 5.06 14.84 -0.24
N ALA A 234 6.06 15.66 0.14
CA ALA A 234 7.16 15.99 -0.76
C ALA A 234 8.01 14.75 -1.01
N ARG A 235 8.40 14.06 0.08
CA ARG A 235 9.10 12.78 0.00
C ARG A 235 8.31 11.75 -0.80
N TYR A 236 7.01 11.62 -0.53
CA TYR A 236 6.18 10.60 -1.19
C TYR A 236 6.10 10.82 -2.70
N ILE A 237 5.84 12.06 -3.13
CA ILE A 237 5.76 12.40 -4.56
C ILE A 237 7.13 12.26 -5.24
N ASP A 238 8.23 12.60 -4.57
CA ASP A 238 9.59 12.37 -5.10
C ASP A 238 9.84 10.87 -5.33
N LEU A 239 9.45 10.01 -4.39
CA LEU A 239 9.55 8.56 -4.53
C LEU A 239 8.68 8.02 -5.66
N VAL A 240 7.41 8.47 -5.77
CA VAL A 240 6.48 8.05 -6.83
C VAL A 240 7.03 8.41 -8.22
N ASN A 241 7.62 9.59 -8.36
CA ASN A 241 8.22 10.02 -9.61
C ASN A 241 9.53 9.27 -9.91
N ALA A 242 10.35 8.98 -8.89
CA ALA A 242 11.57 8.19 -9.01
C ALA A 242 11.30 6.71 -9.35
N ALA A 243 10.15 6.17 -8.95
CA ALA A 243 9.68 4.82 -9.23
C ALA A 243 9.31 4.58 -10.72
N THR A 244 9.53 5.56 -11.61
CA THR A 244 9.22 5.40 -13.04
C THR A 244 10.11 4.37 -13.71
N SER A 245 9.46 3.28 -14.12
CA SER A 245 10.00 2.24 -14.98
C SER A 245 10.57 2.84 -16.27
N SER A 246 11.74 2.34 -16.66
CA SER A 246 12.58 2.73 -17.80
C SER A 246 11.97 2.50 -19.20
N TRP A 247 10.69 2.79 -19.42
CA TRP A 247 9.97 2.59 -20.69
C TRP A 247 10.13 3.75 -21.68
N HIS A 248 11.33 4.32 -21.84
CA HIS A 248 11.60 5.34 -22.86
C HIS A 248 12.94 5.18 -23.62
N SER A 249 13.45 3.97 -23.81
CA SER A 249 14.59 3.78 -24.73
C SER A 249 14.56 2.45 -25.47
N VAL A 250 13.58 2.28 -26.37
CA VAL A 250 13.80 1.50 -27.59
C VAL A 250 13.08 2.22 -28.74
N THR A 251 13.82 3.04 -29.47
CA THR A 251 13.52 3.47 -30.84
C THR A 251 14.58 2.89 -31.76
#